data_AF-A0A560LXE0-F1
#
_entry.id   AF-A0A560LXE0-F1
#
_cell.length_a   1.000
_cell.length_b   1.000
_cell.length_c   1.000
_cell.angle_alpha   90.00
_cell.angle_beta   90.00
_cell.angle_gamma   90.00
#
_symmetry.space_group_name_H-M   'P 1'
#
loop_
_entity.id
_entity.type
_entity.pdbx_description
1 polymer ?
#
loop_
_entity_poly.entity_id
_entity_poly.type
_entity_poly.pdbx_seq_one_letter_code
_entity_poly.pdbx_strand_id
1 'polypeptide(L)'
;MFLTNPWQREELSHIVVTTFHEKGYRDYGKKCIETFLACWPKEVSLVVYAENVEIEEKDRRLLVFDHCETLPRLRGFRDAYGSEPQANGYISSRNGLVRDFRWDAVRFSNKVFAVADAVRRYHNTVDQLIWLDADTVTHRPIPKSFLDGIAPRGNQLAAYLNRRIYPECGWVGYNLRHPAILTFIDRFEGAYSSGYFLTLKESHDSFVFWKVLQQMEQDKEARFRRLGSSLTKTHVFINSVLGGYLDHLKGDRKVEGRSRRRDLKWHRREPWWQ
;
A
#
# COMPACT_ATOMS: atom_id res chain seq x y z
N MET A 1 -22.26 26.38 -20.39
CA MET A 1 -21.21 25.34 -20.34
C MET A 1 -20.73 25.30 -18.89
N PHE A 2 -21.29 24.42 -18.06
CA PHE A 2 -20.89 24.34 -16.65
C PHE A 2 -19.48 23.77 -16.60
N LEU A 3 -18.51 24.62 -16.26
CA LEU A 3 -17.19 24.18 -15.85
C LEU A 3 -17.38 23.33 -14.59
N THR A 4 -17.52 22.02 -14.77
CA THR A 4 -17.48 21.09 -13.65
C THR A 4 -16.17 21.35 -12.92
N ASN A 5 -16.29 21.77 -11.66
CA ASN A 5 -15.13 21.97 -10.82
C ASN A 5 -14.35 20.64 -10.80
N PRO A 6 -13.10 20.58 -11.32
CA PRO A 6 -12.34 19.33 -11.36
C PRO A 6 -12.15 18.72 -9.96
N TRP A 7 -12.35 19.52 -8.90
CA TRP A 7 -12.32 19.09 -7.50
C TRP A 7 -13.62 18.41 -7.00
N GLN A 8 -14.69 18.34 -7.80
CA GLN A 8 -16.02 17.86 -7.40
C GLN A 8 -16.57 16.69 -8.23
N ARG A 9 -15.77 16.02 -9.07
CA ARG A 9 -16.24 14.83 -9.80
C ARG A 9 -16.68 13.73 -8.83
N GLU A 10 -17.93 13.29 -8.89
CA GLU A 10 -18.42 12.21 -8.03
C GLU A 10 -17.76 10.88 -8.37
N GLU A 11 -17.60 10.59 -9.65
CA GLU A 11 -16.94 9.38 -10.14
C GLU A 11 -15.45 9.63 -10.41
N LEU A 12 -14.59 8.76 -9.87
CA LEU A 12 -13.16 8.77 -10.09
C LEU A 12 -12.72 7.59 -10.95
N SER A 13 -11.64 7.77 -11.69
CA SER A 13 -10.88 6.67 -12.30
C SER A 13 -9.86 6.13 -11.31
N HIS A 14 -9.81 4.80 -11.17
CA HIS A 14 -8.98 4.11 -10.18
C HIS A 14 -8.02 3.15 -10.83
N ILE A 15 -6.81 3.05 -10.29
CA ILE A 15 -5.86 1.97 -10.57
C ILE A 15 -5.34 1.37 -9.27
N VAL A 16 -5.16 0.05 -9.24
CA VAL A 16 -4.60 -0.66 -8.09
C VAL A 16 -3.18 -1.10 -8.40
N VAL A 17 -2.29 -1.02 -7.41
CA VAL A 17 -0.88 -1.40 -7.54
C VAL A 17 -0.51 -2.36 -6.43
N THR A 18 0.22 -3.42 -6.79
CA THR A 18 0.80 -4.37 -5.84
C THR A 18 2.19 -4.84 -6.31
N THR A 19 2.92 -5.51 -5.42
CA THR A 19 4.23 -6.13 -5.73
C THR A 19 4.40 -7.43 -4.94
N PHE A 20 5.14 -8.36 -5.51
CA PHE A 20 5.58 -9.57 -4.82
C PHE A 20 6.71 -10.27 -5.60
N HIS A 21 7.48 -11.07 -4.88
CA HIS A 21 8.44 -12.02 -5.44
C HIS A 21 7.78 -13.39 -5.64
N GLU A 22 8.48 -14.32 -6.29
CA GLU A 22 7.99 -15.68 -6.59
C GLU A 22 7.33 -16.42 -5.42
N LYS A 23 8.01 -16.51 -4.28
CA LYS A 23 7.43 -17.16 -3.10
C LYS A 23 6.18 -16.42 -2.62
N GLY A 24 6.18 -15.08 -2.65
CA GLY A 24 5.01 -14.28 -2.35
C GLY A 24 3.83 -14.53 -3.29
N TYR A 25 4.08 -14.69 -4.59
CA TYR A 25 3.05 -15.07 -5.56
C TYR A 25 2.40 -16.40 -5.18
N ARG A 26 3.21 -17.43 -4.95
CA ARG A 26 2.75 -18.78 -4.59
C ARG A 26 1.99 -18.80 -3.27
N ASP A 27 2.48 -18.09 -2.26
CA ASP A 27 1.88 -18.09 -0.92
C ASP A 27 0.58 -17.29 -0.85
N TYR A 28 0.48 -16.16 -1.55
CA TYR A 28 -0.65 -15.22 -1.41
C TYR A 28 -0.97 -14.37 -2.65
N GLY A 29 0.01 -14.03 -3.47
CA GLY A 29 -0.15 -13.09 -4.58
C GLY A 29 -1.11 -13.61 -5.67
N LYS A 30 -1.06 -14.92 -5.96
CA LYS A 30 -1.99 -15.59 -6.86
C LYS A 30 -3.44 -15.37 -6.42
N LYS A 31 -3.71 -15.64 -5.13
CA LYS A 31 -5.04 -15.46 -4.55
C LYS A 31 -5.51 -14.00 -4.56
N CYS A 32 -4.59 -13.06 -4.33
CA CYS A 32 -4.88 -11.63 -4.43
C CYS A 32 -5.33 -11.26 -5.85
N ILE A 33 -4.61 -11.72 -6.89
CA ILE A 33 -5.00 -11.48 -8.29
C ILE A 33 -6.35 -12.11 -8.60
N GLU A 34 -6.54 -13.41 -8.30
CA GLU A 34 -7.79 -14.11 -8.58
C GLU A 34 -9.00 -13.40 -7.95
N THR A 35 -8.89 -13.04 -6.67
CA THR A 35 -9.99 -12.34 -5.98
C THR A 35 -10.14 -10.89 -6.42
N PHE A 36 -9.06 -10.23 -6.83
CA PHE A 36 -9.15 -8.94 -7.49
C PHE A 36 -9.99 -9.04 -8.77
N LEU A 37 -9.64 -9.96 -9.67
CA LEU A 37 -10.29 -10.11 -10.97
C LEU A 37 -11.77 -10.50 -10.84
N ALA A 38 -12.11 -11.29 -9.81
CA ALA A 38 -13.47 -11.70 -9.50
C ALA A 38 -14.33 -10.58 -8.90
N CYS A 39 -13.78 -9.79 -7.98
CA CYS A 39 -14.59 -8.93 -7.10
C CYS A 39 -14.44 -7.43 -7.34
N TRP A 40 -13.37 -6.96 -8.00
CA TRP A 40 -13.19 -5.54 -8.26
C TRP A 40 -13.94 -5.08 -9.53
N PRO A 41 -14.35 -3.81 -9.61
CA PRO A 41 -15.05 -3.28 -10.79
C PRO A 41 -14.27 -3.51 -12.08
N LYS A 42 -14.98 -3.69 -13.20
CA LYS A 42 -14.39 -4.09 -14.49
C LYS A 42 -13.63 -2.95 -15.19
N GLU A 43 -13.78 -1.73 -14.71
CA GLU A 43 -13.06 -0.55 -15.14
C GLU A 43 -11.74 -0.32 -14.37
N VAL A 44 -11.51 -1.05 -13.26
CA VAL A 44 -10.30 -0.90 -12.45
C VAL A 44 -9.24 -1.91 -12.89
N SER A 45 -8.04 -1.40 -13.19
CA SER A 45 -6.88 -2.22 -13.54
C SER A 45 -6.01 -2.52 -12.31
N LEU A 46 -5.39 -3.70 -12.30
CA LEU A 46 -4.37 -4.11 -11.33
C LEU A 46 -3.00 -4.10 -12.01
N VAL A 47 -2.11 -3.27 -11.49
CA VAL A 47 -0.70 -3.22 -11.85
C VAL A 47 0.08 -4.08 -10.87
N VAL A 48 0.79 -5.07 -11.40
CA VAL A 48 1.64 -5.97 -10.63
C VAL A 48 3.09 -5.72 -11.03
N TYR A 49 3.92 -5.33 -10.06
CA TYR A 49 5.37 -5.38 -10.21
C TYR A 49 5.83 -6.77 -9.73
N ALA A 50 6.14 -7.66 -10.67
CA ALA A 50 6.48 -9.05 -10.40
C ALA A 50 8.00 -9.23 -10.32
N GLU A 51 8.52 -9.71 -9.19
CA GLU A 51 9.95 -9.99 -9.00
C GLU A 51 10.25 -11.47 -9.19
N ASN A 52 10.96 -11.79 -10.28
CA ASN A 52 11.43 -13.14 -10.61
C ASN A 52 10.29 -14.17 -10.66
N VAL A 53 9.11 -13.79 -11.18
CA VAL A 53 7.96 -14.68 -11.26
C VAL A 53 7.11 -14.38 -12.48
N GLU A 54 6.70 -15.44 -13.17
CA GLU A 54 5.71 -15.35 -14.24
C GLU A 54 4.29 -15.47 -13.65
N ILE A 55 3.40 -14.58 -14.09
CA ILE A 55 2.00 -14.56 -13.67
C ILE A 55 1.16 -15.40 -14.64
N GLU A 56 0.50 -16.44 -14.11
CA GLU A 56 -0.33 -17.37 -14.88
C GLU A 56 -1.64 -16.72 -15.33
N GLU A 57 -2.22 -15.86 -14.50
CA GLU A 57 -3.48 -15.19 -14.77
C GLU A 57 -3.38 -14.26 -15.99
N LYS A 58 -4.40 -14.31 -16.86
CA LYS A 58 -4.52 -13.42 -18.03
C LYS A 58 -5.87 -12.70 -17.99
N ASP A 59 -5.85 -11.38 -17.88
CA ASP A 59 -7.02 -10.49 -17.98
C ASP A 59 -6.54 -9.15 -18.55
N ARG A 60 -7.35 -8.49 -19.39
CA ARG A 60 -7.04 -7.17 -19.96
C ARG A 60 -6.80 -6.07 -18.91
N ARG A 61 -7.29 -6.28 -17.69
CA ARG A 61 -7.13 -5.37 -16.54
C ARG A 61 -5.86 -5.67 -15.74
N LEU A 62 -5.18 -6.78 -16.01
CA LEU A 62 -3.97 -7.19 -15.32
C LEU A 62 -2.75 -6.71 -16.11
N LEU A 63 -2.06 -5.70 -15.58
CA LEU A 63 -0.87 -5.11 -16.16
C LEU A 63 0.34 -5.60 -15.36
N VAL A 64 1.18 -6.44 -15.96
CA VAL A 64 2.35 -7.02 -15.28
C VAL A 64 3.60 -6.34 -15.78
N PHE A 65 4.39 -5.81 -14.86
CA PHE A 65 5.71 -5.23 -15.11
C PHE A 65 6.77 -6.10 -14.45
N ASP A 66 7.86 -6.34 -15.17
CA ASP A 66 9.05 -6.92 -14.57
C ASP A 66 9.63 -5.91 -13.57
N HIS A 67 9.75 -6.36 -12.33
CA HIS A 67 10.20 -5.54 -11.21
C HIS A 67 11.64 -5.09 -11.37
N CYS A 68 12.51 -5.96 -11.88
CA CYS A 68 13.92 -5.67 -12.09
C CYS A 68 14.06 -4.60 -13.16
N GLU A 69 13.44 -4.77 -14.33
CA GLU A 69 13.52 -3.84 -15.46
C GLU A 69 12.89 -2.48 -15.16
N THR A 70 11.73 -2.48 -14.50
CA THR A 70 10.90 -1.27 -14.34
C THR A 70 11.32 -0.39 -13.17
N LEU A 71 12.04 -0.93 -12.18
CA LEU A 71 12.41 -0.20 -10.95
C LEU A 71 13.93 -0.01 -10.81
N PRO A 72 14.60 0.73 -11.72
CA PRO A 72 16.05 0.93 -11.65
C PRO A 72 16.49 1.66 -10.36
N ARG A 73 15.66 2.53 -9.80
CA ARG A 73 15.94 3.24 -8.53
C ARG A 73 15.93 2.31 -7.33
N LEU A 74 15.10 1.26 -7.35
CA LEU A 74 15.11 0.22 -6.33
C LEU A 74 16.38 -0.62 -6.41
N ARG A 75 16.87 -0.93 -7.62
CA ARG A 75 18.17 -1.59 -7.80
C ARG A 75 19.29 -0.73 -7.20
N GLY A 76 19.34 0.57 -7.53
CA GLY A 76 20.31 1.49 -6.94
C GLY A 76 20.26 1.55 -5.41
N PHE A 77 19.05 1.52 -4.82
CA PHE A 77 18.89 1.42 -3.36
C PHE A 77 19.43 0.09 -2.80
N ARG A 78 19.14 -1.04 -3.44
CA ARG A 78 19.62 -2.36 -3.02
C ARG A 78 21.14 -2.49 -3.20
N ASP A 79 21.72 -1.88 -4.22
CA ASP A 79 23.17 -1.86 -4.42
C ASP A 79 23.86 -1.02 -3.31
N ALA A 80 23.25 0.10 -2.91
CA ALA A 80 23.80 0.98 -1.88
C ALA A 80 23.63 0.45 -0.44
N TYR A 81 22.48 -0.18 -0.13
CA TYR A 81 22.10 -0.52 1.25
C TYR A 81 21.72 -1.98 1.45
N GLY A 82 21.69 -2.81 0.41
CA GLY A 82 21.25 -4.21 0.49
C GLY A 82 22.16 -5.10 1.35
N SER A 83 23.41 -4.70 1.56
CA SER A 83 24.35 -5.38 2.46
C SER A 83 24.39 -4.79 3.88
N GLU A 84 23.71 -3.67 4.14
CA GLU A 84 23.69 -3.01 5.45
C GLU A 84 22.83 -3.82 6.43
N PRO A 85 23.38 -4.38 7.53
CA PRO A 85 22.60 -5.16 8.49
C PRO A 85 21.38 -4.40 9.03
N GLN A 86 21.52 -3.11 9.33
CA GLN A 86 20.41 -2.29 9.84
C GLN A 86 19.28 -2.18 8.81
N ALA A 87 19.60 -2.11 7.51
CA ALA A 87 18.61 -2.05 6.43
C ALA A 87 17.92 -3.40 6.18
N ASN A 88 18.53 -4.50 6.63
CA ASN A 88 18.00 -5.86 6.57
C ASN A 88 17.32 -6.30 7.88
N GLY A 89 16.98 -5.34 8.74
CA GLY A 89 16.25 -5.61 9.98
C GLY A 89 17.09 -6.21 11.10
N TYR A 90 18.42 -6.18 11.02
CA TYR A 90 19.28 -6.63 12.11
C TYR A 90 19.57 -5.48 13.08
N ILE A 91 19.22 -5.68 14.35
CA ILE A 91 19.50 -4.73 15.44
C ILE A 91 20.44 -5.35 16.47
N SER A 92 21.34 -4.54 17.01
CA SER A 92 22.22 -4.96 18.10
C SER A 92 21.43 -5.16 19.40
N SER A 93 21.61 -6.33 20.01
CA SER A 93 21.10 -6.70 21.32
C SER A 93 22.25 -7.15 22.21
N ARG A 94 22.01 -7.27 23.53
CA ARG A 94 22.99 -7.75 24.51
C ARG A 94 23.60 -9.11 24.14
N ASN A 95 22.84 -9.94 23.41
CA ASN A 95 23.23 -11.30 23.01
C ASN A 95 23.54 -11.43 21.51
N GLY A 96 23.88 -10.33 20.83
CA GLY A 96 24.19 -10.31 19.39
C GLY A 96 23.10 -9.67 18.53
N LEU A 97 23.09 -9.97 17.23
CA LEU A 97 22.14 -9.40 16.28
C LEU A 97 20.79 -10.12 16.35
N VAL A 98 19.71 -9.36 16.51
CA VAL A 98 18.32 -9.86 16.47
C VAL A 98 17.63 -9.30 15.24
N ARG A 99 16.81 -10.13 14.57
CA ARG A 99 16.03 -9.71 13.41
C ARG A 99 14.67 -9.15 13.84
N ASP A 100 14.30 -7.98 13.31
CA ASP A 100 12.99 -7.38 13.50
C ASP A 100 12.56 -6.62 12.24
N PHE A 101 11.36 -6.95 11.73
CA PHE A 101 10.83 -6.41 10.48
C PHE A 101 10.73 -4.88 10.50
N ARG A 102 10.62 -4.26 11.67
CA ARG A 102 10.48 -2.80 11.78
C ARG A 102 11.69 -2.06 11.21
N TRP A 103 12.84 -2.72 11.11
CA TRP A 103 14.06 -2.19 10.52
C TRP A 103 14.39 -2.78 9.13
N ASP A 104 13.51 -3.59 8.55
CA ASP A 104 13.76 -4.29 7.28
C ASP A 104 13.43 -3.39 6.06
N ALA A 105 14.18 -2.31 5.91
CA ALA A 105 14.05 -1.35 4.81
C ALA A 105 14.14 -2.04 3.43
N VAL A 106 15.03 -3.03 3.30
CA VAL A 106 15.22 -3.79 2.05
C VAL A 106 13.92 -4.46 1.63
N ARG A 107 13.26 -5.19 2.54
CA ARG A 107 11.97 -5.81 2.26
C ARG A 107 10.88 -4.80 1.89
N PHE A 108 10.76 -3.72 2.66
CA PHE A 108 9.66 -2.76 2.51
C PHE A 108 9.86 -1.78 1.34
N SER A 109 11.08 -1.63 0.84
CA SER A 109 11.41 -0.77 -0.30
C SER A 109 10.66 -1.16 -1.58
N ASN A 110 10.43 -2.45 -1.84
CA ASN A 110 9.71 -2.92 -3.04
C ASN A 110 8.41 -2.17 -3.30
N LYS A 111 7.62 -2.00 -2.24
CA LYS A 111 6.38 -1.23 -2.28
C LYS A 111 6.63 0.24 -2.57
N VAL A 112 7.58 0.86 -1.87
CA VAL A 112 7.85 2.30 -1.96
C VAL A 112 8.22 2.67 -3.39
N PHE A 113 9.12 1.90 -4.00
CA PHE A 113 9.57 2.13 -5.38
C PHE A 113 8.48 1.76 -6.40
N ALA A 114 7.70 0.70 -6.19
CA ALA A 114 6.55 0.37 -7.04
C ALA A 114 5.48 1.47 -7.04
N VAL A 115 5.12 1.99 -5.86
CA VAL A 115 4.20 3.13 -5.73
C VAL A 115 4.78 4.37 -6.41
N ALA A 116 6.07 4.63 -6.25
CA ALA A 116 6.73 5.80 -6.84
C ALA A 116 6.70 5.76 -8.38
N ASP A 117 7.04 4.62 -9.00
CA ASP A 117 6.93 4.44 -10.45
C ASP A 117 5.48 4.59 -10.93
N ALA A 118 4.54 3.90 -10.27
CA ALA A 118 3.15 3.92 -10.67
C ALA A 118 2.53 5.32 -10.54
N VAL A 119 2.84 6.09 -9.49
CA VAL A 119 2.40 7.48 -9.38
C VAL A 119 2.95 8.31 -10.55
N ARG A 120 4.25 8.24 -10.84
CA ARG A 120 4.83 9.01 -11.96
C ARG A 120 4.21 8.62 -13.30
N ARG A 121 3.94 7.34 -13.50
CA ARG A 121 3.32 6.81 -14.72
C ARG A 121 1.88 7.29 -14.92
N TYR A 122 1.09 7.31 -13.84
CA TYR A 122 -0.36 7.47 -13.96
C TYR A 122 -0.91 8.81 -13.46
N HIS A 123 -0.10 9.70 -12.86
CA HIS A 123 -0.60 10.95 -12.26
C HIS A 123 -1.36 11.88 -13.21
N ASN A 124 -1.07 11.80 -14.51
CA ASN A 124 -1.75 12.59 -15.54
C ASN A 124 -2.96 11.88 -16.16
N THR A 125 -3.13 10.57 -15.95
CA THR A 125 -4.13 9.75 -16.67
C THR A 125 -5.26 9.23 -15.80
N VAL A 126 -5.03 8.98 -14.51
CA VAL A 126 -6.06 8.49 -13.58
C VAL A 126 -6.17 9.39 -12.36
N ASP A 127 -7.29 9.33 -11.66
CA ASP A 127 -7.57 10.22 -10.54
C ASP A 127 -7.04 9.65 -9.21
N GLN A 128 -7.10 8.34 -9.04
CA GLN A 128 -6.65 7.66 -7.83
C GLN A 128 -5.78 6.44 -8.13
N LEU A 129 -4.68 6.34 -7.39
CA LEU A 129 -3.88 5.12 -7.25
C LEU A 129 -4.15 4.50 -5.90
N ILE A 130 -4.39 3.19 -5.86
CA ILE A 130 -4.61 2.42 -4.64
C ILE A 130 -3.46 1.43 -4.50
N TRP A 131 -2.64 1.59 -3.48
CA TRP A 131 -1.76 0.52 -3.05
C TRP A 131 -2.55 -0.57 -2.34
N LEU A 132 -2.29 -1.83 -2.70
CA LEU A 132 -2.85 -3.00 -2.03
C LEU A 132 -1.74 -4.04 -1.77
N ASP A 133 -1.51 -4.40 -0.50
CA ASP A 133 -0.59 -5.49 -0.18
C ASP A 133 -1.10 -6.81 -0.79
N ALA A 134 -0.18 -7.58 -1.36
CA ALA A 134 -0.48 -8.80 -2.10
C ALA A 134 -1.00 -9.95 -1.22
N ASP A 135 -0.91 -9.84 0.10
CA ASP A 135 -1.54 -10.75 1.05
C ASP A 135 -2.97 -10.31 1.43
N THR A 136 -3.66 -9.61 0.54
CA THR A 136 -5.07 -9.27 0.68
C THR A 136 -5.96 -10.21 -0.12
N VAL A 137 -7.07 -10.64 0.48
CA VAL A 137 -8.15 -11.37 -0.19
C VAL A 137 -9.36 -10.45 -0.33
N THR A 138 -9.92 -10.38 -1.54
CA THR A 138 -11.22 -9.72 -1.76
C THR A 138 -12.33 -10.77 -1.65
N HIS A 139 -13.12 -10.70 -0.59
CA HIS A 139 -14.13 -11.73 -0.27
C HIS A 139 -15.56 -11.36 -0.71
N ARG A 140 -15.76 -10.15 -1.21
CA ARG A 140 -17.05 -9.65 -1.66
C ARG A 140 -16.87 -8.65 -2.81
N PRO A 141 -17.77 -8.62 -3.82
CA PRO A 141 -17.74 -7.60 -4.87
C PRO A 141 -17.70 -6.18 -4.29
N ILE A 142 -16.76 -5.36 -4.78
CA ILE A 142 -16.58 -3.98 -4.35
C ILE A 142 -17.37 -3.06 -5.29
N PRO A 143 -18.35 -2.29 -4.79
CA PRO A 143 -19.00 -1.26 -5.59
C PRO A 143 -18.01 -0.15 -5.96
N LYS A 144 -18.06 0.35 -7.20
CA LYS A 144 -17.26 1.53 -7.59
C LYS A 144 -17.51 2.72 -6.67
N SER A 145 -18.77 2.94 -6.29
CA SER A 145 -19.18 3.99 -5.34
C SER A 145 -18.52 3.85 -3.96
N PHE A 146 -18.15 2.64 -3.53
CA PHE A 146 -17.37 2.45 -2.31
C PHE A 146 -15.96 3.02 -2.47
N LEU A 147 -15.28 2.71 -3.58
CA LEU A 147 -13.94 3.25 -3.88
C LEU A 147 -13.97 4.78 -3.98
N ASP A 148 -14.92 5.32 -4.76
CA ASP A 148 -15.15 6.77 -4.89
C ASP A 148 -15.44 7.42 -3.53
N GLY A 149 -16.17 6.72 -2.66
CA GLY A 149 -16.57 7.18 -1.35
C GLY A 149 -15.43 7.25 -0.34
N ILE A 150 -14.43 6.37 -0.42
CA ILE A 150 -13.26 6.35 0.49
C ILE A 150 -12.03 7.09 -0.06
N ALA A 151 -12.05 7.46 -1.34
CA ALA A 151 -10.98 8.19 -2.00
C ALA A 151 -10.61 9.49 -1.27
N PRO A 152 -9.32 9.87 -1.23
CA PRO A 152 -8.92 11.23 -0.87
C PRO A 152 -9.37 12.23 -1.95
N ARG A 153 -9.91 13.39 -1.55
CA ARG A 153 -10.44 14.41 -2.47
C ARG A 153 -10.00 15.82 -2.09
N GLY A 154 -10.05 16.74 -3.05
CA GLY A 154 -9.63 18.14 -2.86
C GLY A 154 -8.16 18.20 -2.40
N ASN A 155 -7.91 18.90 -1.29
CA ASN A 155 -6.57 19.02 -0.69
C ASN A 155 -6.17 17.80 0.17
N GLN A 156 -6.87 16.67 0.06
CA GLN A 156 -6.43 15.41 0.66
C GLN A 156 -5.49 14.71 -0.32
N LEU A 157 -4.25 14.46 0.09
CA LEU A 157 -3.24 13.79 -0.73
C LEU A 157 -3.41 12.28 -0.68
N ALA A 158 -3.68 11.73 0.51
CA ALA A 158 -3.86 10.28 0.69
C ALA A 158 -4.98 9.95 1.68
N ALA A 159 -5.59 8.78 1.47
CA ALA A 159 -6.46 8.09 2.41
C ALA A 159 -5.75 6.83 2.91
N TYR A 160 -5.69 6.63 4.23
CA TYR A 160 -4.95 5.51 4.82
C TYR A 160 -5.55 5.06 6.15
N LEU A 161 -5.13 3.89 6.64
CA LEU A 161 -5.54 3.34 7.91
C LEU A 161 -4.66 3.88 9.06
N ASN A 162 -5.09 4.97 9.70
CA ASN A 162 -4.42 5.51 10.87
C ASN A 162 -4.57 4.57 12.09
N ARG A 163 -3.54 4.60 12.95
CA ARG A 163 -3.51 3.93 14.26
C ARG A 163 -3.00 4.89 15.32
N ARG A 164 -3.00 4.45 16.59
CA ARG A 164 -2.33 5.18 17.70
C ARG A 164 -0.82 5.29 17.51
N ILE A 165 -0.25 4.40 16.71
CA ILE A 165 1.15 4.37 16.31
C ILE A 165 1.26 4.81 14.84
N TYR A 166 2.27 4.36 14.10
CA TYR A 166 2.31 4.53 12.66
C TYR A 166 1.09 3.88 11.95
N PRO A 167 0.69 4.39 10.78
CA PRO A 167 -0.38 3.82 9.95
C PRO A 167 -0.21 2.32 9.67
N GLU A 168 -1.28 1.66 9.30
CA GLU A 168 -1.18 0.39 8.57
C GLU A 168 -1.27 0.69 7.08
N CYS A 169 -0.21 0.48 6.32
CA CYS A 169 -0.18 0.83 4.90
C CYS A 169 -0.56 -0.32 3.96
N GLY A 170 -1.15 -1.41 4.44
CA GLY A 170 -1.59 -2.51 3.55
C GLY A 170 -2.65 -2.09 2.53
N TRP A 171 -3.31 -0.96 2.78
CA TRP A 171 -4.11 -0.24 1.80
C TRP A 171 -3.82 1.27 1.93
N VAL A 172 -3.52 1.93 0.82
CA VAL A 172 -3.39 3.39 0.76
C VAL A 172 -3.96 3.91 -0.55
N GLY A 173 -4.90 4.84 -0.50
CA GLY A 173 -5.39 5.56 -1.66
C GLY A 173 -4.65 6.88 -1.82
N TYR A 174 -4.13 7.18 -3.01
CA TYR A 174 -3.42 8.41 -3.34
C TYR A 174 -4.23 9.23 -4.36
N ASN A 175 -4.45 10.51 -4.06
CA ASN A 175 -5.05 11.45 -5.00
C ASN A 175 -3.98 11.88 -6.01
N LEU A 176 -4.06 11.34 -7.21
CA LEU A 176 -3.10 11.61 -8.27
C LEU A 176 -3.24 13.01 -8.88
N ARG A 177 -4.36 13.68 -8.63
CA ARG A 177 -4.60 15.07 -9.04
C ARG A 177 -4.14 16.08 -7.99
N HIS A 178 -3.62 15.62 -6.85
CA HIS A 178 -3.14 16.52 -5.81
C HIS A 178 -1.85 17.22 -6.25
N PRO A 179 -1.72 18.55 -6.11
CA PRO A 179 -0.55 19.29 -6.61
C PRO A 179 0.77 18.84 -5.95
N ALA A 180 0.71 18.39 -4.70
CA ALA A 180 1.88 17.88 -3.98
C ALA A 180 2.14 16.37 -4.15
N ILE A 181 1.46 15.65 -5.07
CA ILE A 181 1.62 14.19 -5.19
C ILE A 181 3.04 13.78 -5.58
N LEU A 182 3.67 14.50 -6.51
CA LEU A 182 5.05 14.23 -6.93
C LEU A 182 6.04 14.59 -5.81
N THR A 183 5.84 15.72 -5.14
CA THR A 183 6.62 16.11 -3.96
C THR A 183 6.55 15.04 -2.85
N PHE A 184 5.37 14.49 -2.59
CA PHE A 184 5.21 13.40 -1.63
C PHE A 184 6.01 12.17 -2.05
N ILE A 185 5.91 11.75 -3.31
CA ILE A 185 6.63 10.57 -3.80
C ILE A 185 8.14 10.78 -3.80
N ASP A 186 8.62 11.96 -4.16
CA ASP A 186 10.05 12.28 -4.12
C ASP A 186 10.59 12.26 -2.68
N ARG A 187 9.80 12.72 -1.69
CA ARG A 187 10.17 12.58 -0.28
C ARG A 187 10.12 11.13 0.22
N PHE A 188 9.09 10.39 -0.17
CA PHE A 188 8.89 9.03 0.33
C PHE A 188 9.92 8.05 -0.25
N GLU A 189 10.13 8.04 -1.56
CA GLU A 189 11.19 7.27 -2.21
C GLU A 189 12.58 7.83 -1.90
N GLY A 190 12.70 9.16 -1.82
CA GLY A 190 13.95 9.83 -1.47
C GLY A 190 14.47 9.46 -0.10
N ALA A 191 13.58 9.22 0.87
CA ALA A 191 13.98 8.75 2.20
C ALA A 191 14.75 7.42 2.17
N TYR A 192 14.45 6.54 1.21
CA TYR A 192 15.18 5.31 0.97
C TYR A 192 16.43 5.56 0.14
N SER A 193 16.28 6.26 -0.98
CA SER A 193 17.37 6.50 -1.94
C SER A 193 18.56 7.27 -1.35
N SER A 194 18.32 8.16 -0.37
CA SER A 194 19.36 8.96 0.29
C SER A 194 19.95 8.32 1.56
N GLY A 195 19.39 7.21 2.03
CA GLY A 195 19.76 6.63 3.32
C GLY A 195 19.13 7.31 4.54
N TYR A 196 18.28 8.33 4.37
CA TYR A 196 17.60 9.02 5.48
C TYR A 196 16.81 8.05 6.39
N PHE A 197 16.30 6.94 5.86
CA PHE A 197 15.64 5.91 6.67
C PHE A 197 16.52 5.35 7.81
N LEU A 198 17.85 5.38 7.69
CA LEU A 198 18.78 4.92 8.72
C LEU A 198 18.78 5.82 9.96
N THR A 199 18.38 7.09 9.81
CA THR A 199 18.29 8.05 10.93
C THR A 199 16.93 7.97 11.64
N LEU A 200 16.00 7.16 11.13
CA LEU A 200 14.66 7.01 11.69
C LEU A 200 14.60 5.89 12.73
N LYS A 201 13.60 5.99 13.63
CA LYS A 201 13.38 5.00 14.69
C LYS A 201 13.03 3.61 14.14
N GLU A 202 12.32 3.55 13.03
CA GLU A 202 11.93 2.35 12.30
C GLU A 202 12.04 2.68 10.80
N SER A 203 12.35 1.70 9.94
CA SER A 203 12.62 1.90 8.51
C SER A 203 11.65 1.18 7.57
N HIS A 204 10.66 0.47 8.13
CA HIS A 204 9.58 -0.09 7.34
C HIS A 204 8.69 1.02 6.73
N ASP A 205 8.07 0.72 5.59
CA ASP A 205 7.30 1.67 4.75
C ASP A 205 6.32 2.52 5.55
N SER A 206 5.55 1.92 6.45
CA SER A 206 4.48 2.61 7.16
C SER A 206 5.01 3.66 8.15
N PHE A 207 6.21 3.48 8.69
CA PHE A 207 6.82 4.47 9.57
C PHE A 207 7.41 5.63 8.77
N VAL A 208 8.13 5.32 7.69
CA VAL A 208 8.70 6.35 6.80
C VAL A 208 7.58 7.18 6.17
N PHE A 209 6.52 6.53 5.67
CA PHE A 209 5.29 7.17 5.18
C PHE A 209 4.72 8.14 6.21
N TRP A 210 4.60 7.70 7.46
CA TRP A 210 4.08 8.54 8.54
C TRP A 210 4.93 9.78 8.76
N LYS A 211 6.26 9.66 8.72
CA LYS A 211 7.17 10.80 8.88
C LYS A 211 7.02 11.82 7.76
N VAL A 212 6.89 11.36 6.51
CA VAL A 212 6.62 12.25 5.38
C VAL A 212 5.27 12.96 5.58
N LEU A 213 4.21 12.23 5.96
CA LEU A 213 2.89 12.82 6.18
C LEU A 213 2.91 13.88 7.28
N GLN A 214 3.55 13.60 8.41
CA GLN A 214 3.67 14.54 9.53
C GLN A 214 4.34 15.83 9.10
N GLN A 215 5.43 15.74 8.32
CA GLN A 215 6.13 16.90 7.80
C GLN A 215 5.23 17.71 6.85
N MET A 216 4.54 17.06 5.91
CA MET A 216 3.64 17.74 4.97
C MET A 216 2.43 18.39 5.66
N GLU A 217 1.88 17.76 6.70
CA GLU A 217 0.82 18.34 7.54
C GLU A 217 1.33 19.58 8.28
N GLN A 218 2.53 19.51 8.87
CA GLN A 218 3.17 20.63 9.57
C GLN A 218 3.45 21.82 8.65
N ASP A 219 3.92 21.55 7.43
CA ASP A 219 4.24 22.55 6.42
C ASP A 219 2.99 23.05 5.67
N LYS A 220 1.79 22.55 6.02
CA LYS A 220 0.49 22.88 5.40
C LYS A 220 0.43 22.59 3.90
N GLU A 221 1.23 21.65 3.42
CA GLU A 221 1.30 21.26 2.01
C GLU A 221 0.15 20.33 1.58
N ALA A 222 -0.39 19.55 2.52
CA ALA A 222 -1.44 18.58 2.25
C ALA A 222 -2.28 18.28 3.50
N ARG A 223 -3.48 17.76 3.28
CA ARG A 223 -4.28 17.07 4.32
C ARG A 223 -4.37 15.59 4.01
N PHE A 224 -4.85 14.82 4.97
CA PHE A 224 -5.01 13.39 4.79
C PHE A 224 -6.34 12.87 5.33
N ARG A 225 -6.87 11.87 4.64
CA ARG A 225 -8.09 11.17 5.04
C ARG A 225 -7.73 9.94 5.87
N ARG A 226 -8.38 9.81 7.02
CA ARG A 226 -8.12 8.76 8.00
C ARG A 226 -9.27 7.75 7.97
N LEU A 227 -8.98 6.51 7.59
CA LEU A 227 -9.97 5.42 7.47
C LEU A 227 -9.91 4.41 8.62
N GLY A 228 -8.89 4.54 9.49
CA GLY A 228 -8.66 3.66 10.63
C GLY A 228 -9.15 4.27 11.94
N SER A 229 -8.43 3.99 13.03
CA SER A 229 -8.78 4.46 14.37
C SER A 229 -7.54 4.79 15.18
N SER A 230 -7.52 6.00 15.74
CA SER A 230 -6.44 6.45 16.63
C SER A 230 -6.47 5.79 18.02
N LEU A 231 -7.48 4.96 18.30
CA LEU A 231 -7.63 4.25 19.57
C LEU A 231 -6.93 2.88 19.59
N THR A 232 -6.62 2.32 18.41
CA THR A 232 -6.07 0.96 18.30
C THR A 232 -4.61 0.95 17.85
N LYS A 233 -3.89 -0.08 18.30
CA LYS A 233 -2.59 -0.49 17.74
C LYS A 233 -2.68 -1.77 16.90
N THR A 234 -3.82 -2.45 16.97
CA THR A 234 -4.03 -3.81 16.45
C THR A 234 -4.45 -3.79 14.98
N HIS A 235 -4.91 -4.94 14.46
CA HIS A 235 -5.30 -5.17 13.06
C HIS A 235 -6.43 -4.20 12.64
N VAL A 236 -6.09 -3.03 12.12
CA VAL A 236 -7.06 -1.95 11.86
C VAL A 236 -7.73 -2.14 10.51
N PHE A 237 -7.08 -2.81 9.56
CA PHE A 237 -7.60 -3.07 8.22
C PHE A 237 -8.98 -3.73 8.24
N ILE A 238 -9.09 -4.92 8.82
CA ILE A 238 -10.37 -5.68 8.85
C ILE A 238 -11.40 -5.04 9.80
N ASN A 239 -10.92 -4.16 10.68
CA ASN A 239 -11.72 -3.34 11.58
C ASN A 239 -11.90 -1.92 11.01
N SER A 240 -11.90 -1.77 9.69
CA SER A 240 -12.27 -0.53 9.03
C SER A 240 -13.42 -0.78 8.06
N VAL A 241 -13.79 0.25 7.31
CA VAL A 241 -14.72 0.12 6.18
C VAL A 241 -14.24 -0.90 5.14
N LEU A 242 -12.92 -1.09 5.00
CA LEU A 242 -12.33 -2.05 4.06
C LEU A 242 -12.66 -3.49 4.42
N GLY A 243 -12.77 -3.81 5.72
CA GLY A 243 -13.11 -5.16 6.19
C GLY A 243 -14.44 -5.70 5.63
N GLY A 244 -15.30 -4.84 5.09
CA GLY A 244 -16.56 -5.27 4.47
C GLY A 244 -16.40 -5.95 3.11
N TYR A 245 -15.19 -5.89 2.55
CA TYR A 245 -14.86 -6.44 1.24
C TYR A 245 -13.50 -7.14 1.19
N LEU A 246 -12.58 -6.75 2.08
CA LEU A 246 -11.19 -7.16 2.05
C LEU A 246 -10.77 -7.81 3.39
N ASP A 247 -9.88 -8.79 3.30
CA ASP A 247 -9.19 -9.38 4.44
C ASP A 247 -7.68 -9.32 4.21
N HIS A 248 -6.95 -8.63 5.08
CA HIS A 248 -5.50 -8.52 5.00
C HIS A 248 -4.85 -9.59 5.88
N LEU A 249 -4.29 -10.61 5.21
CA LEU A 249 -3.80 -11.85 5.79
C LEU A 249 -2.42 -11.70 6.43
N LYS A 250 -2.24 -10.67 7.26
CA LYS A 250 -0.94 -10.37 7.88
C LYS A 250 -0.46 -11.47 8.84
N GLY A 251 0.81 -11.84 8.71
CA GLY A 251 1.49 -12.82 9.58
C GLY A 251 1.04 -14.26 9.27
N ASP A 252 0.77 -15.07 10.29
CA ASP A 252 0.35 -16.48 10.14
C ASP A 252 -0.91 -16.64 9.28
N ARG A 253 -1.71 -15.59 9.16
CA ARG A 253 -2.95 -15.55 8.37
C ARG A 253 -2.73 -15.81 6.88
N LYS A 254 -1.50 -15.59 6.37
CA LYS A 254 -1.12 -15.97 5.00
C LYS A 254 -1.31 -17.45 4.76
N VAL A 255 -0.94 -18.27 5.75
CA VAL A 255 -1.09 -19.72 5.71
C VAL A 255 -2.52 -20.14 6.07
N GLU A 256 -3.14 -19.46 7.04
CA GLU A 256 -4.53 -19.76 7.44
C GLU A 256 -5.56 -19.38 6.36
N GLY A 257 -5.21 -18.47 5.43
CA GLY A 257 -6.09 -18.00 4.36
C GLY A 257 -7.20 -17.04 4.80
N ARG A 258 -7.30 -16.71 6.09
CA ARG A 258 -8.33 -15.84 6.67
C ARG A 258 -7.88 -15.23 8.00
N SER A 259 -8.28 -13.99 8.29
CA SER A 259 -8.12 -13.41 9.62
C SER A 259 -8.99 -14.13 10.66
N ARG A 260 -8.49 -14.22 11.89
CA ARG A 260 -9.14 -14.99 12.95
C ARG A 260 -10.31 -14.19 13.53
N ARG A 261 -11.36 -14.86 14.00
CA ARG A 261 -12.51 -14.20 14.65
C ARG A 261 -12.12 -13.29 15.82
N ARG A 262 -11.06 -13.65 16.56
CA ARG A 262 -10.49 -12.84 17.66
C ARG A 262 -9.86 -11.52 17.22
N ASP A 263 -9.58 -11.36 15.93
CA ASP A 263 -9.02 -10.14 15.37
C ASP A 263 -10.10 -9.06 15.17
N LEU A 264 -11.37 -9.46 15.08
CA LEU A 264 -12.51 -8.55 14.95
C LEU A 264 -12.80 -7.83 16.27
N LYS A 265 -13.00 -6.51 16.20
CA LYS A 265 -13.33 -5.64 17.33
C LYS A 265 -14.82 -5.41 17.48
N TRP A 266 -15.60 -5.73 16.46
CA TRP A 266 -17.06 -5.71 16.48
C TRP A 266 -17.60 -6.81 15.59
N HIS A 267 -18.87 -7.13 15.81
CA HIS A 267 -19.58 -8.08 14.98
C HIS A 267 -19.68 -7.56 13.54
N ARG A 268 -19.31 -8.43 12.60
CA ARG A 268 -19.37 -8.20 11.16
C ARG A 268 -20.40 -9.15 10.57
N ARG A 269 -21.24 -8.65 9.66
CA ARG A 269 -22.39 -9.40 9.12
C ARG A 269 -22.08 -10.12 7.82
N GLU A 270 -20.99 -9.76 7.17
CA GLU A 270 -20.58 -10.35 5.90
C GLU A 270 -20.28 -11.85 6.09
N PRO A 271 -20.69 -12.75 5.16
CA PRO A 271 -20.46 -14.20 5.29
C PRO A 271 -18.99 -14.58 5.52
N TRP A 272 -18.06 -13.78 4.96
CA TRP A 272 -16.62 -13.94 5.21
C TRP A 272 -16.20 -13.75 6.67
N TRP A 273 -17.07 -13.29 7.57
CA TRP A 273 -16.76 -13.13 9.00
C TRP A 273 -17.58 -14.03 9.93
N GLN A 274 -18.50 -14.80 9.36
CA GLN A 274 -19.30 -15.82 10.05
C GLN A 274 -18.55 -17.16 10.08
#